data_AF-A0A537MVI3-F1
#
_entry.id   AF-A0A537MVI3-F1
#
_cell.length_a   1.000
_cell.length_b   1.000
_cell.length_c   1.000
_cell.angle_alpha   90.00
_cell.angle_beta   90.00
_cell.angle_gamma   90.00
#
_symmetry.space_group_name_H-M   'P 1'
#
loop_
_entity.id
_entity.type
_entity.pdbx_description
1 polymer ?
#
loop_
_entity_poly.entity_id
_entity_poly.type
_entity_poly.pdbx_seq_one_letter_code
_entity_poly.pdbx_strand_id
1 'polypeptide(L)'
;AEDDPVEIVTLRLEANGVVRKAELKAHPEAGPDATGAIVRQREVWMPEAGGFVATPIYARERLRPGNRFAGPAVVEQMDATTLVPTGMTARVDRWLNLILEAA
;
A
#
# COMPACT_ATOMS: atom_id res chain seq x y z
N ALA A 1 43.40 -5.60 42.47
CA ALA A 1 41.96 -5.32 42.57
C ALA A 1 41.21 -6.59 42.20
N GLU A 2 41.46 -7.67 42.94
CA GLU A 2 40.78 -8.96 42.78
C GLU A 2 39.54 -9.03 43.70
N ASP A 3 39.36 -7.99 44.55
CA ASP A 3 38.33 -7.84 45.58
C ASP A 3 37.30 -6.73 45.27
N ASP A 4 37.33 -6.13 44.06
CA ASP A 4 36.37 -5.07 43.71
C ASP A 4 34.99 -5.69 43.46
N PRO A 5 33.91 -5.17 44.08
CA PRO A 5 32.59 -5.78 44.00
C PRO A 5 32.00 -5.63 42.58
N VAL A 6 31.59 -6.76 41.99
CA VAL A 6 30.87 -6.79 40.71
C VAL A 6 29.40 -6.43 40.94
N GLU A 7 28.91 -5.45 40.21
CA GLU A 7 27.50 -5.05 40.22
C GLU A 7 26.83 -5.39 38.89
N ILE A 8 25.75 -6.19 38.96
CA ILE A 8 24.88 -6.44 37.82
C ILE A 8 23.81 -5.35 37.80
N VAL A 9 24.04 -4.30 37.01
CA VAL A 9 23.17 -3.12 36.96
C VAL A 9 21.79 -3.43 36.36
N THR A 10 21.69 -4.36 35.41
CA THR A 10 20.41 -4.77 34.81
C THR A 10 20.49 -6.16 34.18
N LEU A 11 19.50 -7.00 34.46
CA LEU A 11 19.24 -8.26 33.76
C LEU A 11 17.95 -8.11 32.93
N ARG A 12 17.99 -8.54 31.68
CA ARG A 12 16.79 -8.63 30.82
C ARG A 12 16.59 -10.06 30.36
N LEU A 13 15.34 -10.50 30.42
CA LEU A 13 14.88 -11.77 29.91
C LEU A 13 13.80 -11.51 28.87
N GLU A 14 13.86 -12.20 27.75
CA GLU A 14 12.80 -12.29 26.76
C GLU A 14 12.35 -13.74 26.63
N ALA A 15 11.03 -13.95 26.62
CA ALA A 15 10.43 -15.26 26.39
C ALA A 15 9.38 -15.14 25.28
N ASN A 16 9.48 -16.01 24.26
CA ASN A 16 8.60 -16.03 23.11
C ASN A 16 7.79 -17.33 23.07
N GLY A 17 6.47 -17.22 22.93
CA GLY A 17 5.56 -18.36 22.76
C GLY A 17 5.20 -18.59 21.29
N VAL A 18 5.05 -19.85 20.88
CA VAL A 18 4.56 -20.20 19.55
C VAL A 18 3.03 -20.11 19.54
N VAL A 19 2.48 -19.29 18.65
CA VAL A 19 1.04 -19.13 18.44
C VAL A 19 0.71 -19.31 16.96
N ARG A 20 -0.54 -19.68 16.66
CA ARG A 20 -1.02 -19.74 15.27
C ARG A 20 -1.10 -18.31 14.72
N LYS A 21 -0.27 -18.03 13.69
CA LYS A 21 -0.28 -16.75 12.97
C LYS A 21 -1.32 -16.76 11.86
N ALA A 22 -1.86 -15.59 11.54
CA ALA A 22 -2.70 -15.43 10.36
C ALA A 22 -1.87 -15.70 9.09
N GLU A 23 -2.45 -16.42 8.14
CA GLU A 23 -1.83 -16.70 6.86
C GLU A 23 -2.23 -15.63 5.83
N LEU A 24 -1.22 -14.99 5.23
CA LEU A 24 -1.44 -14.08 4.11
C LEU A 24 -1.70 -14.90 2.84
N LYS A 25 -2.94 -14.90 2.37
CA LYS A 25 -3.32 -15.59 1.14
C LYS A 25 -2.79 -14.85 -0.07
N ALA A 26 -2.08 -15.57 -0.92
CA ALA A 26 -1.71 -15.08 -2.23
C ALA A 26 -2.82 -15.37 -3.24
N HIS A 27 -2.99 -14.45 -4.18
CA HIS A 27 -3.97 -14.52 -5.24
C HIS A 27 -3.25 -14.57 -6.62
N PRO A 28 -3.82 -15.29 -7.60
CA PRO A 28 -3.26 -15.34 -8.95
C PRO A 28 -3.36 -13.97 -9.63
N GLU A 29 -2.40 -13.66 -10.52
CA GLU A 29 -2.44 -12.45 -11.34
C GLU A 29 -3.60 -12.51 -12.35
N ALA A 30 -4.32 -11.40 -12.47
CA ALA A 30 -5.42 -11.22 -13.41
C ALA A 30 -5.00 -10.44 -14.67
N GLY A 31 -3.71 -10.11 -14.80
CA GLY A 31 -3.16 -9.27 -15.86
C GLY A 31 -3.05 -7.78 -15.48
N PRO A 32 -2.45 -6.95 -16.35
CA PRO A 32 -2.14 -5.55 -16.04
C PRO A 32 -3.33 -4.59 -16.17
N ASP A 33 -4.42 -5.00 -16.82
CA ASP A 33 -5.53 -4.10 -17.19
C ASP A 33 -6.46 -3.75 -16.03
N ALA A 34 -6.27 -2.53 -15.50
CA ALA A 34 -7.06 -1.98 -14.39
C ALA A 34 -8.38 -1.29 -14.81
N THR A 35 -8.69 -1.21 -16.11
CA THR A 35 -9.81 -0.38 -16.61
C THR A 35 -11.17 -0.83 -16.06
N GLY A 36 -11.37 -2.14 -15.84
CA GLY A 36 -12.59 -2.69 -15.24
C GLY A 36 -12.87 -2.23 -13.80
N ALA A 37 -11.89 -1.63 -13.12
CA ALA A 37 -12.04 -1.07 -11.79
C ALA A 37 -12.40 0.43 -11.77
N ILE A 38 -12.35 1.12 -12.92
CA ILE A 38 -12.76 2.52 -13.02
C ILE A 38 -14.28 2.62 -12.85
N VAL A 39 -14.72 3.41 -11.87
CA VAL A 39 -16.16 3.62 -11.60
C VAL A 39 -16.68 4.96 -12.10
N ARG A 40 -15.80 5.96 -12.18
CA ARG A 40 -16.12 7.30 -12.69
C ARG A 40 -14.84 8.09 -12.95
N GLN A 41 -15.00 9.28 -13.51
CA GLN A 41 -13.95 10.29 -13.65
C GLN A 41 -14.40 11.56 -12.92
N ARG A 42 -13.46 12.27 -12.28
CA ARG A 42 -13.75 13.52 -11.55
C ARG A 42 -12.62 14.53 -11.77
N GLU A 43 -12.96 15.80 -11.84
CA GLU A 43 -11.99 16.90 -11.79
C GLU A 43 -11.38 16.96 -10.37
N VAL A 44 -10.06 16.80 -10.27
CA VAL A 44 -9.31 16.87 -9.01
C VAL A 44 -8.32 18.01 -9.10
N TRP A 45 -8.35 18.93 -8.13
CA TRP A 45 -7.37 20.00 -8.07
C TRP A 45 -6.01 19.44 -7.66
N MET A 46 -5.00 19.65 -8.49
CA MET A 46 -3.62 19.21 -8.25
C MET A 46 -2.69 20.42 -8.29
N PRO A 47 -2.10 20.83 -7.14
CA PRO A 47 -1.17 21.95 -7.09
C PRO A 47 0.02 21.77 -8.04
N GLU A 48 0.49 20.54 -8.24
CA GLU A 48 1.63 20.22 -9.11
C GLU A 48 1.30 20.43 -10.59
N ALA A 49 0.02 20.31 -10.96
CA ALA A 49 -0.48 20.59 -12.31
C ALA A 49 -1.00 22.04 -12.46
N GLY A 50 -1.03 22.81 -11.37
CA GLY A 50 -1.53 24.19 -11.36
C GLY A 50 -3.03 24.33 -11.65
N GLY A 51 -3.83 23.27 -11.49
CA GLY A 51 -5.21 23.26 -11.94
C GLY A 51 -6.02 22.02 -11.58
N PHE A 52 -7.27 21.99 -12.05
CA PHE A 52 -8.09 20.78 -12.06
C PHE A 52 -7.61 19.82 -13.16
N VAL A 53 -7.53 18.54 -12.81
CA VAL A 53 -7.17 17.46 -13.73
C VAL A 53 -8.26 16.39 -13.72
N ALA A 54 -8.74 16.05 -14.91
CA ALA A 54 -9.61 14.92 -15.17
C ALA A 54 -8.96 13.61 -14.67
N THR A 55 -9.46 13.08 -13.56
CA THR A 55 -8.81 11.98 -12.83
C THR A 55 -9.73 10.76 -12.74
N PRO A 56 -9.30 9.56 -13.21
CA PRO A 56 -10.08 8.33 -13.05
C PRO A 56 -10.15 7.93 -11.56
N ILE A 57 -11.34 7.50 -11.15
CA ILE A 57 -11.62 6.98 -9.81
C ILE A 57 -11.79 5.46 -9.91
N TYR A 58 -10.90 4.73 -9.26
CA TYR A 58 -10.93 3.28 -9.18
C TYR A 58 -11.63 2.83 -7.91
N ALA A 59 -12.55 1.86 -8.03
CA ALA A 59 -13.10 1.14 -6.89
C ALA A 59 -12.10 0.08 -6.43
N ARG A 60 -11.63 0.19 -5.20
CA ARG A 60 -10.55 -0.65 -4.67
C ARG A 60 -10.91 -2.12 -4.63
N GLU A 61 -12.18 -2.46 -4.40
CA GLU A 61 -12.69 -3.84 -4.40
C GLU A 61 -12.70 -4.50 -5.79
N ARG A 62 -12.59 -3.71 -6.86
CA ARG A 62 -12.55 -4.22 -8.25
C ARG A 62 -11.13 -4.43 -8.77
N LEU A 63 -10.13 -3.83 -8.12
CA LEU A 63 -8.73 -4.04 -8.44
C LEU A 63 -8.30 -5.46 -8.06
N ARG A 64 -7.65 -6.14 -9.00
CA ARG A 64 -7.14 -7.52 -8.85
C ARG A 64 -5.61 -7.56 -8.86
N PRO A 65 -4.97 -8.63 -8.37
CA PRO A 65 -3.52 -8.78 -8.49
C PRO A 65 -3.04 -8.67 -9.94
N GLY A 66 -1.90 -8.02 -10.14
CA GLY A 66 -1.32 -7.78 -11.46
C GLY A 66 -1.71 -6.45 -12.09
N ASN A 67 -2.84 -5.85 -11.69
CA ASN A 67 -3.33 -4.59 -12.24
C ASN A 67 -2.33 -3.46 -12.09
N ARG A 68 -2.21 -2.62 -13.13
CA ARG A 68 -1.30 -1.49 -13.21
C ARG A 68 -1.99 -0.27 -13.80
N PHE A 69 -1.66 0.91 -13.27
CA PHE A 69 -2.13 2.18 -13.81
C PHE A 69 -1.18 3.31 -13.40
N ALA A 70 -1.13 4.37 -14.19
CA ALA A 70 -0.38 5.57 -13.88
C ALA A 70 -1.28 6.60 -13.17
N GLY A 71 -0.66 7.45 -12.35
CA GLY A 71 -1.29 8.67 -11.89
C GLY A 71 -1.34 9.72 -13.01
N PRO A 72 -2.17 10.76 -12.88
CA PRO A 72 -3.07 11.03 -11.75
C PRO A 72 -4.25 10.05 -11.68
N ALA A 73 -4.46 9.45 -10.51
CA ALA A 73 -5.59 8.54 -10.27
C ALA A 73 -6.00 8.58 -8.79
N VAL A 74 -7.27 8.28 -8.50
CA VAL A 74 -7.74 8.11 -7.12
C VAL A 74 -8.30 6.71 -6.96
N VAL A 75 -7.96 6.04 -5.87
CA VAL A 75 -8.50 4.74 -5.48
C VAL A 75 -9.37 4.95 -4.25
N GLU A 76 -10.66 4.63 -4.37
CA GLU A 76 -11.63 4.73 -3.27
C GLU A 76 -11.92 3.34 -2.69
N GLN A 77 -11.85 3.26 -1.37
CA GLN A 77 -12.25 2.11 -0.56
C GLN A 77 -13.24 2.62 0.52
N MET A 78 -14.00 1.71 1.12
CA MET A 78 -14.98 2.05 2.16
C MET A 78 -14.36 2.81 3.36
N ASP A 79 -13.10 2.55 3.69
CA ASP A 79 -12.36 3.05 4.86
C ASP A 79 -11.14 3.91 4.49
N ALA A 80 -10.84 4.11 3.21
CA ALA A 80 -9.66 4.85 2.75
C ALA A 80 -9.82 5.45 1.35
N THR A 81 -9.13 6.56 1.09
CA THR A 81 -8.98 7.14 -0.25
C THR A 81 -7.50 7.36 -0.53
N THR A 82 -6.97 6.73 -1.58
CA THR A 82 -5.56 6.85 -1.97
C THR A 82 -5.44 7.66 -3.25
N LEU A 83 -4.69 8.75 -3.21
CA LEU A 83 -4.28 9.50 -4.40
C LEU A 83 -2.99 8.88 -4.96
N VAL A 84 -2.97 8.58 -6.25
CA VAL A 84 -1.77 8.27 -7.04
C VAL A 84 -1.38 9.54 -7.80
N PRO A 85 -0.34 10.26 -7.37
CA PRO A 85 0.05 11.53 -7.99
C PRO A 85 0.55 11.37 -9.43
N THR A 86 0.58 12.49 -10.15
CA THR A 86 1.30 12.58 -11.43
C THR A 86 2.76 12.16 -11.27
N GLY A 87 3.29 11.39 -12.23
CA GLY A 87 4.67 10.89 -12.16
C GLY A 87 4.86 9.67 -11.25
N MET A 88 3.77 9.09 -10.73
CA MET A 88 3.79 7.80 -10.06
C MET A 88 3.01 6.74 -10.84
N THR A 89 3.38 5.49 -10.64
CA THR A 89 2.62 4.33 -11.08
C THR A 89 2.13 3.54 -9.87
N ALA A 90 1.03 2.83 -10.04
CA ALA A 90 0.46 1.95 -9.04
C ALA A 90 0.32 0.53 -9.58
N ARG A 91 0.60 -0.46 -8.72
CA ARG A 91 0.41 -1.88 -9.02
C ARG A 91 -0.25 -2.60 -7.85
N VAL A 92 -1.15 -3.54 -8.14
CA VAL A 92 -1.70 -4.45 -7.13
C VAL A 92 -0.87 -5.74 -7.11
N ASP A 93 -0.29 -6.08 -5.96
CA ASP A 93 0.48 -7.33 -5.81
C ASP A 93 -0.41 -8.55 -5.52
N ARG A 94 0.22 -9.73 -5.40
CA ARG A 94 -0.47 -11.00 -5.12
C ARG A 94 -1.14 -11.07 -3.74
N TRP A 95 -0.81 -10.18 -2.81
CA TRP A 95 -1.44 -10.07 -1.49
C TRP A 95 -2.45 -8.93 -1.43
N LEU A 96 -2.80 -8.36 -2.59
CA LEU A 96 -3.69 -7.21 -2.74
C LEU A 96 -3.11 -5.93 -2.12
N ASN A 97 -1.79 -5.79 -1.94
CA ASN A 97 -1.22 -4.50 -1.60
C ASN A 97 -1.27 -3.57 -2.81
N LEU A 98 -1.59 -2.29 -2.58
CA LEU A 98 -1.45 -1.24 -3.59
C LEU A 98 -0.05 -0.62 -3.44
N ILE A 99 0.84 -0.93 -4.37
CA ILE A 99 2.23 -0.46 -4.36
C ILE A 99 2.35 0.74 -5.29
N LEU A 100 2.83 1.87 -4.77
CA LEU A 100 3.11 3.08 -5.54
C LEU A 100 4.61 3.23 -5.73
N GLU A 101 5.04 3.56 -6.95
CA GLU A 101 6.44 3.77 -7.31
C GLU A 101 6.56 5.06 -8.13
N ALA A 102 7.66 5.80 -7.95
CA ALA A 102 8.00 6.89 -8.86
C ALA A 102 8.27 6.31 -10.26
N ALA A 103 7.67 6.93 -11.29
CA ALA A 103 7.85 6.55 -12.68
C ALA A 103 9.26 6.87 -13.20
#